data_AF-A0A509L062-F1
#
_entry.id   AF-A0A509L062-F1
#
_cell.length_a   1.000
_cell.length_b   1.000
_cell.length_c   1.000
_cell.angle_alpha   90.00
_cell.angle_beta   90.00
_cell.angle_gamma   90.00
#
_symmetry.space_group_name_H-M   'P 1'
#
loop_
_entity.id
_entity.type
_entity.pdbx_description
1 polymer ?
#
loop_
_entity_poly.entity_id
_entity_poly.type
_entity_poly.pdbx_seq_one_letter_code
_entity_poly.pdbx_strand_id
1 'polypeptide(L)'
;MAELEAIRVGLSFIRNPALPVRVYTDSSYALGLLAKGWKARKNQELVADIRKMVTEFKDILFVKVKGHSGNAGNERVDGLATDAIAREKK
;
A
#
# COMPACT_ATOMS: atom_id res chain seq x y z
N MET A 1 8.28 3.90 -9.64
CA MET A 1 7.93 5.17 -8.95
C MET A 1 6.45 5.20 -8.58
N ALA A 2 5.54 4.87 -9.50
CA ALA A 2 4.09 4.86 -9.27
C ALA A 2 3.63 4.11 -8.01
N GLU A 3 4.24 2.97 -7.69
CA GLU A 3 3.81 2.13 -6.56
C GLU A 3 4.08 2.77 -5.18
N LEU A 4 5.22 3.46 -5.02
CA LEU A 4 5.55 4.13 -3.76
C LEU A 4 4.67 5.37 -3.55
N GLU A 5 4.38 6.10 -4.63
CA GLU A 5 3.46 7.23 -4.60
C GLU A 5 2.04 6.77 -4.22
N ALA A 6 1.57 5.65 -4.78
CA ALA A 6 0.27 5.07 -4.44
C ALA A 6 0.17 4.71 -2.94
N ILE A 7 1.23 4.14 -2.36
CA ILE A 7 1.29 3.85 -0.92
C ILE A 7 1.25 5.15 -0.10
N ARG A 8 2.03 6.17 -0.51
CA ARG A 8 2.08 7.48 0.16
C ARG A 8 0.71 8.14 0.19
N VAL A 9 0.06 8.22 -0.96
CA VAL A 9 -1.28 8.79 -1.11
C VAL A 9 -2.29 7.99 -0.29
N GLY A 10 -2.25 6.66 -0.36
CA GLY A 10 -3.13 5.78 0.43
C GLY A 10 -3.01 6.01 1.93
N LEU A 11 -1.80 6.15 2.46
CA LEU A 11 -1.56 6.47 3.87
C LEU A 11 -2.06 7.87 4.24
N SER A 12 -1.89 8.86 3.35
CA SER A 12 -2.35 10.23 3.56
C SER A 12 -3.87 10.34 3.71
N PHE A 13 -4.65 9.45 3.09
CA PHE A 13 -6.11 9.40 3.27
C PHE A 13 -6.54 8.89 4.66
N ILE A 14 -5.66 8.21 5.40
CA ILE A 14 -5.99 7.65 6.72
C ILE A 14 -5.82 8.74 7.77
N ARG A 15 -6.94 9.38 8.13
CA ARG A 15 -6.96 10.48 9.11
C ARG A 15 -6.84 10.02 10.56
N ASN A 16 -7.04 8.74 10.85
CA ASN A 16 -7.00 8.20 12.20
C ASN A 16 -5.84 7.20 12.36
N PRO A 17 -4.69 7.64 12.89
CA PRO A 17 -3.51 6.79 13.08
C PRO A 17 -3.66 5.74 14.20
N ALA A 18 -4.74 5.79 14.98
CA ALA A 18 -5.04 4.78 15.99
C ALA A 18 -5.69 3.51 15.39
N LEU A 19 -6.13 3.56 14.13
CA LEU A 19 -6.69 2.40 13.46
C LEU A 19 -5.58 1.48 12.94
N PRO A 20 -5.77 0.15 13.01
CA PRO A 20 -4.83 -0.79 12.42
C PRO A 20 -4.85 -0.70 10.89
N VAL A 21 -3.68 -0.46 10.29
CA VAL A 21 -3.50 -0.30 8.85
C VAL A 21 -2.78 -1.51 8.28
N ARG A 22 -3.33 -2.14 7.24
CA ARG A 22 -2.70 -3.26 6.53
C ARG A 22 -2.50 -2.89 5.08
N VAL A 23 -1.24 -2.77 4.66
CA VAL A 23 -0.87 -2.42 3.29
C VAL A 23 -0.51 -3.69 2.55
N TYR A 24 -1.29 -4.03 1.53
CA TYR A 24 -1.06 -5.19 0.67
C TYR A 24 -0.37 -4.73 -0.61
N THR A 25 0.76 -5.35 -0.95
CA THR A 25 1.52 -5.04 -2.17
C THR A 25 2.12 -6.32 -2.74
N ASP A 26 2.06 -6.50 -4.07
CA ASP A 26 2.75 -7.59 -4.75
C ASP A 26 4.22 -7.24 -5.08
N SER A 27 4.53 -5.95 -5.03
CA SER A 27 5.84 -5.38 -5.30
C SER A 27 6.84 -5.77 -4.22
N SER A 28 7.66 -6.78 -4.54
CA SER A 28 8.77 -7.23 -3.69
C SER A 28 9.70 -6.09 -3.28
N TYR A 29 9.86 -5.09 -4.17
CA TYR A 29 10.69 -3.92 -3.94
C TYR A 29 10.11 -2.97 -2.88
N ALA A 30 8.83 -2.58 -3.00
CA ALA A 30 8.18 -1.71 -2.03
C ALA A 30 8.11 -2.35 -0.65
N LEU A 31 7.80 -3.65 -0.59
CA LEU A 31 7.82 -4.41 0.65
C LEU A 31 9.21 -4.47 1.28
N GLY A 32 10.26 -4.72 0.49
CA GLY A 32 11.63 -4.74 0.99
C GLY A 32 12.04 -3.41 1.62
N LEU A 33 11.66 -2.29 0.97
CA LEU A 33 11.93 -0.95 1.47
C LEU A 33 11.16 -0.60 2.75
N LEU A 34 9.86 -0.87 2.78
CA LEU A 34 8.97 -0.42 3.85
C LEU A 34 8.89 -1.41 5.01
N ALA A 35 8.84 -2.72 4.73
CA ALA A 35 8.71 -3.76 5.75
C ALA A 35 10.07 -4.28 6.24
N LYS A 36 11.03 -4.49 5.32
CA LYS A 36 12.35 -5.05 5.66
C LYS A 36 13.42 -3.98 5.93
N GLY A 37 13.07 -2.70 5.85
CA GLY A 37 14.00 -1.59 6.12
C GLY A 37 15.15 -1.48 5.12
N TRP A 38 14.98 -1.96 3.88
CA TRP A 38 16.01 -1.84 2.86
C TRP A 38 16.30 -0.37 2.53
N LYS A 39 17.55 -0.08 2.21
CA LYS A 39 17.97 1.26 1.82
C LYS A 39 17.47 1.56 0.40
N ALA A 40 16.67 2.61 0.26
CA ALA A 40 16.21 3.07 -1.04
C ALA A 40 17.40 3.49 -1.90
N ARG A 41 17.51 2.92 -3.11
CA ARG A 41 18.50 3.34 -4.12
C ARG A 41 17.99 4.45 -5.03
N LYS A 42 16.66 4.53 -5.21
CA LYS A 42 15.96 5.59 -5.95
C LYS A 42 14.83 6.11 -5.06
N ASN A 43 14.46 7.38 -5.22
CA ASN A 43 13.36 8.04 -4.49
C ASN A 43 13.53 8.00 -2.95
N GLN A 44 14.74 8.29 -2.47
CA GLN A 44 15.08 8.21 -1.05
C GLN A 44 14.22 9.12 -0.19
N GLU A 45 13.94 10.34 -0.66
CA GLU A 45 13.07 11.30 0.03
C GLU A 45 11.64 10.78 0.17
N LEU A 46 11.09 10.21 -0.92
CA LEU A 46 9.75 9.61 -0.91
C LEU A 46 9.65 8.46 0.10
N VAL A 47 10.67 7.60 0.15
CA VAL A 47 10.71 6.49 1.10
C VAL A 47 10.86 6.99 2.54
N ALA A 48 11.63 8.07 2.77
CA ALA A 48 11.74 8.69 4.08
C ALA A 48 10.40 9.27 4.55
N ASP A 49 9.66 9.95 3.67
CA ASP A 49 8.34 10.52 3.95
C ASP A 49 7.32 9.42 4.31
N ILE A 50 7.28 8.34 3.52
CA ILE A 50 6.43 7.18 3.82
C ILE A 50 6.80 6.57 5.17
N ARG A 51 8.09 6.38 5.46
CA ARG A 51 8.52 5.83 6.76
C ARG A 51 8.11 6.72 7.93
N LYS A 52 8.16 8.05 7.77
CA LYS A 52 7.68 8.99 8.77
C LYS A 52 6.18 8.84 9.01
N MET A 53 5.37 8.79 7.95
CA MET A 53 3.93 8.51 8.08
C MET A 53 3.67 7.17 8.76
N VAL A 54 4.38 6.11 8.35
CA VAL A 54 4.28 4.78 8.96
C VAL A 54 4.54 4.82 10.47
N THR A 55 5.50 5.62 10.94
CA THR A 55 5.76 5.78 12.38
C THR A 55 4.67 6.53 13.14
N GLU A 56 3.81 7.30 12.46
CA GLU A 56 2.66 7.96 13.09
C GLU A 56 1.53 6.97 13.39
N PHE A 57 1.43 5.87 12.62
CA PHE A 57 0.45 4.82 12.87
C PHE A 57 0.87 3.94 14.04
N LYS A 58 -0.07 3.67 14.96
CA LYS A 58 0.17 2.76 16.09
C LYS A 58 0.34 1.31 15.67
N ASP A 59 -0.44 0.88 14.68
CA ASP A 59 -0.44 -0.49 14.18
C ASP A 59 -0.48 -0.46 12.65
N ILE A 60 0.65 -0.77 12.03
CA ILE A 60 0.79 -0.81 10.58
C ILE A 60 1.58 -2.03 10.16
N LEU A 61 1.02 -2.80 9.21
CA LEU A 61 1.61 -4.04 8.75
C LEU A 61 1.61 -4.09 7.22
N PHE A 62 2.79 -4.37 6.67
CA PHE A 62 2.99 -4.54 5.24
C PHE A 62 2.96 -6.02 4.88
N VAL A 63 1.95 -6.42 4.10
CA VAL A 63 1.76 -7.80 3.64
C VAL A 63 2.16 -7.92 2.18
N LYS A 64 3.08 -8.84 1.90
CA LYS A 64 3.36 -9.24 0.52
C LYS A 64 2.25 -10.15 0.03
N VAL A 65 1.59 -9.76 -1.05
CA VAL A 65 0.73 -10.68 -1.80
C VAL A 65 1.50 -11.25 -2.97
N LYS A 66 1.26 -12.50 -3.35
CA LYS A 66 1.84 -13.04 -4.58
C LYS A 66 1.00 -12.50 -5.74
N GLY A 67 1.60 -11.65 -6.58
CA GLY A 67 1.02 -11.32 -7.88
C GLY A 67 0.79 -12.63 -8.64
N HIS A 68 -0.47 -12.92 -8.97
CA HIS A 68 -0.95 -14.16 -9.58
C HIS A 68 -0.72 -15.44 -8.74
N SER A 69 -1.50 -15.61 -7.68
CA SER A 69 -2.10 -16.91 -7.29
C SER A 69 -2.93 -16.77 -6.01
N GLY A 70 -4.26 -16.73 -6.15
CA GLY A 70 -5.18 -17.27 -5.15
C GLY A 70 -5.21 -16.59 -3.78
N ASN A 71 -5.22 -15.25 -3.72
CA ASN A 71 -5.58 -14.57 -2.48
C ASN A 71 -7.04 -14.13 -2.55
N ALA A 72 -7.93 -14.81 -1.81
CA ALA A 72 -9.37 -14.51 -1.75
C ALA A 72 -9.69 -13.05 -1.33
N GLY A 73 -8.75 -12.37 -0.67
CA GLY A 73 -8.85 -10.93 -0.37
C GLY A 73 -8.68 -10.04 -1.61
N ASN A 74 -7.91 -10.47 -2.62
CA ASN A 74 -7.70 -9.74 -3.86
C ASN A 74 -8.93 -9.81 -4.77
N GLU A 75 -9.57 -10.99 -4.88
CA GLU A 75 -10.82 -11.16 -5.64
C GLU A 75 -11.95 -10.25 -5.13
N ARG A 76 -11.97 -9.97 -3.82
CA ARG A 76 -12.99 -9.12 -3.21
C ARG A 76 -12.76 -7.62 -3.45
N VAL A 77 -11.51 -7.19 -3.58
CA VAL A 77 -11.15 -5.81 -3.95
C VAL A 77 -11.28 -5.61 -5.47
N ASP A 78 -10.96 -6.63 -6.27
CA ASP A 78 -11.12 -6.62 -7.73
C ASP A 78 -12.59 -6.49 -8.14
N GLY A 79 -13.50 -7.15 -7.40
CA GLY A 79 -14.95 -6.98 -7.59
C GLY A 79 -15.45 -5.57 -7.28
N LEU A 80 -14.91 -4.91 -6.25
CA LEU A 80 -15.28 -3.53 -5.91
C LEU A 80 -14.69 -2.50 -6.88
N ALA A 81 -13.48 -2.73 -7.38
CA ALA A 81 -12.85 -1.87 -8.39
C ALA A 81 -13.56 -1.99 -9.75
N THR A 82 -14.03 -3.18 -10.10
CA THR A 82 -14.80 -3.41 -11.34
C THR A 82 -16.20 -2.77 -11.27
N ASP A 83 -16.89 -2.84 -10.13
CA ASP A 83 -18.22 -2.22 -9.97
C ASP A 83 -18.16 -0.68 -9.97
N ALA A 84 -17.08 -0.10 -9.43
CA ALA A 84 -16.85 1.35 -9.48
C ALA A 84 -16.66 1.88 -10.92
N ILE A 85 -15.93 1.15 -11.77
CA ILE A 85 -15.72 1.53 -13.17
C ILE A 85 -17.01 1.33 -14.00
N ALA A 86 -17.84 0.34 -13.66
CA ALA A 86 -19.12 0.12 -14.34
C ALA A 86 -20.18 1.18 -14.02
N ARG A 87 -20.08 1.88 -12.88
CA ARG A 87 -21.02 2.94 -12.47
C ARG A 87 -20.69 4.34 -12.99
N GLU A 88 -19.51 4.56 -13.59
CA GLU A 88 -19.16 5.83 -14.27
C GLU A 88 -19.54 5.88 -15.77
N LYS A 89 -20.34 4.91 -16.25
CA LYS A 89 -20.97 4.97 -17.59
C LYS A 89 -22.50 4.88 -17.54
N LYS A 90 -23.13 5.68 -16.68
CA LYS A 90 -24.55 6.01 -16.85
C LYS A 90 -24.79 7.50 -16.78
#